data_AF-A0A2D7C011-F1
#
_entry.id   AF-A0A2D7C011-F1
#
_cell.length_a   1.000
_cell.length_b   1.000
_cell.length_c   1.000
_cell.angle_alpha   90.00
_cell.angle_beta   90.00
_cell.angle_gamma   90.00
#
_symmetry.space_group_name_H-M   'P 1'
#
loop_
_entity.id
_entity.type
_entity.pdbx_description
1 polymer ?
#
loop_
_entity_poly.entity_id
_entity_poly.type
_entity_poly.pdbx_seq_one_letter_code
_entity_poly.pdbx_strand_id
1 'polypeptide(L)'
;MALTFGSLRHTSSGRKRKPLPKSKRYTPKFQPLQETTTYRRETPEYKSYDQGGHSTELVEKPKLDSKYTIAPAYNKGAYQVISRDNVKDIGR
;
A
#
# COMPACT_ATOMS: atom_id res chain seq x y z
N MET A 1 4.60 -3.11 50.86
CA MET A 1 5.81 -2.65 50.16
C MET A 1 5.54 -2.53 48.65
N ALA A 2 4.67 -1.60 48.22
CA ALA A 2 4.23 -1.51 46.82
C ALA A 2 4.78 -0.27 46.07
N LEU A 3 5.35 0.71 46.79
CA LEU A 3 5.74 2.00 46.21
C LEU A 3 7.16 2.03 45.61
N THR A 4 8.00 1.04 45.94
CA THR A 4 9.43 1.01 45.60
C THR A 4 9.77 0.03 44.47
N PHE A 5 8.96 -1.01 44.27
CA PHE A 5 9.19 -1.99 43.21
C PHE A 5 8.79 -1.40 41.84
N GLY A 6 9.78 -1.17 40.97
CA GLY A 6 9.59 -0.63 39.62
C GLY A 6 9.41 0.89 39.52
N SER A 7 9.42 1.63 40.64
CA SER A 7 9.17 3.08 40.63
C SER A 7 10.46 3.91 40.69
N LEU A 8 10.84 4.54 39.57
CA LEU A 8 11.99 5.47 39.53
C LEU A 8 11.74 6.77 40.31
N ARG A 9 10.49 7.03 40.74
CA ARG A 9 10.08 8.26 41.43
C ARG A 9 10.34 8.21 42.94
N HIS A 10 10.63 7.04 43.52
CA HIS A 10 10.88 6.86 44.94
C HIS A 10 12.26 6.21 45.19
N THR A 11 12.85 6.45 46.35
CA THR A 11 14.09 5.78 46.82
C THR A 11 13.76 4.40 47.41
N SER A 12 14.76 3.56 47.68
CA SER A 12 14.57 2.25 48.31
C SER A 12 13.88 2.32 49.69
N SER A 13 14.00 3.44 50.39
CA SER A 13 13.30 3.74 51.64
C SER A 13 11.91 4.41 51.46
N GLY A 14 11.40 4.50 50.22
CA GLY A 14 10.07 5.04 49.91
C GLY A 14 10.00 6.57 49.78
N ARG A 15 11.07 7.31 50.09
CA ARG A 15 11.11 8.77 49.97
C ARG A 15 11.01 9.21 48.51
N LYS A 16 10.10 10.14 48.19
CA LYS A 16 9.90 10.70 46.85
C LYS A 16 11.13 11.49 46.37
N ARG A 17 11.63 11.17 45.16
CA ARG A 17 12.77 11.85 44.53
C ARG A 17 12.30 13.14 43.85
N LYS A 18 13.18 14.15 43.81
CA LYS A 18 12.93 15.38 43.03
C LYS A 18 13.13 15.06 41.53
N PRO A 19 12.24 15.53 40.63
CA PRO A 19 12.39 15.30 39.20
C PRO A 19 13.60 16.07 38.66
N LEU A 20 14.25 15.50 37.64
CA LEU A 20 15.33 16.18 36.92
C LEU A 20 14.76 17.37 36.11
N PRO A 21 15.53 18.45 35.94
CA PRO A 21 15.13 19.55 35.07
C PRO A 21 14.99 19.06 33.62
N LYS A 22 13.98 19.56 32.91
CA LYS A 22 13.80 19.26 31.49
C LYS A 22 14.95 19.88 30.68
N SER A 23 15.46 19.16 29.68
CA SER A 23 16.47 19.72 28.77
C SER A 23 15.88 20.89 27.97
N LYS A 24 16.66 21.95 27.80
CA LYS A 24 16.29 23.08 26.93
C LYS A 24 16.48 22.63 25.48
N ARG A 25 15.39 22.59 24.71
CA ARG A 25 15.43 22.32 23.26
C ARG A 25 15.62 23.64 22.51
N TYR A 26 16.34 23.59 21.40
CA TYR A 26 16.47 24.74 20.51
C TYR A 26 15.10 25.10 19.91
N THR A 27 14.76 26.39 19.95
CA THR A 27 13.61 26.97 19.26
C THR A 27 14.14 27.83 18.09
N PRO A 28 13.90 27.44 16.82
CA PRO A 28 14.33 28.25 15.70
C PRO A 28 13.65 29.62 15.74
N LYS A 29 14.42 30.67 15.42
CA LYS A 29 13.85 32.00 15.22
C LYS A 29 13.13 32.02 13.87
N PHE A 30 11.94 32.60 13.84
CA PHE A 30 11.23 32.84 12.58
C PHE A 30 12.07 33.74 11.69
N GLN A 31 12.25 33.34 10.43
CA GLN A 31 12.87 34.13 9.38
C GLN A 31 11.86 34.25 8.23
N PRO A 32 11.50 35.47 7.79
CA PRO A 32 10.56 35.63 6.69
C PRO A 32 11.16 35.06 5.41
N LEU A 33 10.31 34.45 4.59
CA LEU A 33 10.68 33.95 3.28
C LEU A 33 11.11 35.12 2.40
N GLN A 34 12.32 35.07 1.85
CA GLN A 34 12.76 36.02 0.83
C GLN A 34 12.22 35.55 -0.52
N GLU A 35 11.41 36.39 -1.16
CA GLU A 35 10.96 36.15 -2.53
C GLU A 35 12.17 36.20 -3.46
N THR A 36 12.57 35.05 -3.98
CA THR A 36 13.57 34.96 -5.04
C THR A 36 12.83 34.97 -6.37
N THR A 37 13.17 35.94 -7.23
CA THR A 37 12.74 35.91 -8.63
C THR A 37 13.47 34.75 -9.31
N THR A 38 12.82 33.59 -9.34
CA THR A 38 13.34 32.48 -10.13
C THR A 38 13.37 32.92 -11.59
N TYR A 39 14.57 32.89 -12.20
CA TYR A 39 14.72 33.19 -13.62
C TYR A 39 13.95 32.15 -14.43
N ARG A 40 12.76 32.53 -14.91
CA ARG A 40 11.96 31.72 -15.83
C ARG A 40 12.37 32.10 -17.24
N ARG A 41 12.89 31.13 -18.00
CA ARG A 41 13.17 31.33 -19.42
C ARG A 41 11.84 31.59 -20.14
N GLU A 42 11.83 32.56 -21.07
CA GLU A 42 10.75 32.85 -22.02
C GLU A 42 10.65 31.72 -23.06
N THR A 43 10.53 30.48 -22.62
CA THR A 43 10.35 29.34 -23.51
C THR A 43 8.89 29.33 -23.98
N PRO A 44 8.62 29.39 -25.29
CA PRO A 44 7.24 29.26 -25.78
C PRO A 44 6.65 27.92 -25.35
N GLU A 45 5.41 27.95 -24.86
CA GLU A 45 4.68 26.75 -24.44
C GLU A 45 4.10 26.04 -25.67
N TYR A 46 4.55 24.80 -25.92
CA TYR A 46 4.00 23.93 -26.96
C TYR A 46 3.08 22.90 -26.31
N LYS A 47 1.77 23.00 -26.58
CA LYS A 47 0.78 22.04 -26.07
C LYS A 47 1.02 20.66 -26.69
N SER A 48 1.03 19.63 -25.86
CA SER A 48 1.03 18.22 -26.31
C SER A 48 -0.31 17.86 -26.94
N TYR A 49 -0.31 16.78 -27.75
CA TYR A 49 -1.53 16.21 -28.29
C TYR A 49 -2.46 15.75 -27.15
N ASP A 50 -3.71 16.20 -27.18
CA ASP A 50 -4.73 15.82 -26.21
C ASP A 50 -5.29 14.44 -26.61
N GLN A 51 -4.62 13.37 -26.15
CA GLN A 51 -5.26 12.06 -26.11
C GLN A 51 -6.29 12.12 -24.99
N GLY A 52 -7.54 12.42 -25.36
CA GLY A 52 -8.67 12.38 -24.43
C GLY A 52 -8.68 11.10 -23.58
N GLY A 53 -9.33 11.16 -22.42
CA GLY A 53 -9.29 10.10 -21.42
C GLY A 53 -9.62 8.71 -21.99
N HIS A 54 -8.81 7.71 -21.63
CA HIS A 54 -9.09 6.31 -21.96
C HIS A 54 -10.34 5.83 -21.19
N SER A 55 -11.26 5.14 -21.86
CA SER A 55 -12.40 4.52 -21.17
C SER A 55 -11.91 3.33 -20.35
N THR A 56 -12.29 3.30 -19.07
CA THR A 56 -12.05 2.16 -18.16
C THR A 56 -13.30 1.29 -18.03
N GLU A 57 -14.22 1.37 -18.99
CA GLU A 57 -15.43 0.57 -18.97
C GLU A 57 -15.05 -0.91 -18.99
N LEU A 58 -15.62 -1.65 -18.04
CA LEU A 58 -15.38 -3.09 -17.93
C LEU A 58 -16.08 -3.75 -19.12
N VAL A 59 -15.31 -4.07 -20.16
CA VAL A 59 -15.79 -4.90 -21.27
C VAL A 59 -16.29 -6.21 -20.68
N GLU A 60 -17.57 -6.50 -20.84
CA GLU A 60 -18.18 -7.73 -20.34
C GLU A 60 -17.39 -8.93 -20.85
N LYS A 61 -16.99 -9.81 -19.93
CA LYS A 61 -16.26 -11.02 -20.30
C LYS A 61 -17.17 -11.87 -21.20
N PRO A 62 -16.67 -12.42 -22.31
CA PRO A 62 -17.48 -13.29 -23.15
C PRO A 62 -18.00 -14.45 -22.29
N LYS A 63 -19.32 -14.67 -22.33
CA LYS A 63 -19.96 -15.77 -21.61
C LYS A 63 -19.39 -17.08 -22.16
N LEU A 64 -18.69 -17.83 -21.31
CA LEU A 64 -18.12 -19.11 -21.69
C LEU A 64 -19.25 -20.10 -21.99
N ASP A 65 -19.21 -20.71 -23.17
CA ASP A 65 -20.22 -21.67 -23.63
C ASP A 65 -20.25 -22.90 -22.69
N SER A 66 -21.43 -23.27 -22.19
CA SER A 66 -21.61 -24.37 -21.21
C SER A 66 -21.41 -25.79 -21.78
N LYS A 67 -20.96 -25.89 -23.04
CA LYS A 67 -20.87 -27.13 -23.82
C LYS A 67 -19.65 -27.99 -23.47
N TYR A 68 -18.65 -27.39 -22.84
CA TYR A 68 -17.39 -28.06 -22.53
C TYR A 68 -16.94 -27.79 -21.09
N THR A 69 -16.05 -28.63 -20.59
CA THR A 69 -15.44 -28.49 -19.26
C THR A 69 -13.94 -28.71 -19.39
N ILE A 70 -13.18 -28.01 -18.55
CA ILE A 70 -11.72 -28.13 -18.48
C ILE A 70 -11.40 -29.13 -17.38
N ALA A 71 -10.74 -30.24 -17.73
CA ALA A 71 -10.42 -31.35 -16.84
C ALA A 71 -8.91 -31.63 -16.80
N PRO A 72 -8.34 -32.13 -15.68
CA PRO A 72 -6.95 -32.58 -15.64
C PRO A 72 -6.73 -33.74 -16.62
N ALA A 73 -5.70 -33.65 -17.47
CA ALA A 73 -5.44 -34.67 -18.47
C ALA A 73 -4.55 -35.79 -17.91
N TYR A 74 -5.12 -36.99 -17.77
CA TYR A 74 -4.33 -38.16 -17.37
C TYR A 74 -3.27 -38.47 -18.44
N ASN A 75 -2.00 -38.58 -18.04
CA ASN A 75 -0.83 -38.89 -18.87
C ASN A 75 -0.54 -37.92 -20.04
N LYS A 76 -1.20 -36.77 -20.14
CA LYS A 76 -1.02 -35.81 -21.26
C LYS A 76 -0.57 -34.41 -20.83
N GLY A 77 -0.28 -34.20 -19.55
CA GLY A 77 0.21 -32.91 -19.04
C GLY A 77 -0.93 -31.96 -18.66
N ALA A 78 -0.93 -30.75 -19.23
CA ALA A 78 -1.86 -29.66 -18.87
C ALA A 78 -3.36 -30.02 -18.99
N TYR A 79 -4.24 -29.09 -18.61
CA TYR A 79 -5.68 -29.30 -18.69
C TYR A 79 -6.18 -29.58 -20.12
N GLN A 80 -7.18 -30.45 -20.24
CA GLN A 80 -7.84 -30.81 -21.49
C GLN A 80 -9.28 -30.29 -21.53
N VAL A 81 -9.70 -29.81 -22.70
CA VAL A 81 -11.10 -29.50 -22.98
C VAL A 81 -11.83 -30.80 -23.33
N ILE A 82 -12.88 -31.10 -22.58
CA ILE A 82 -13.74 -32.26 -22.80
C ILE A 82 -15.20 -31.84 -23.00
N SER A 83 -15.97 -32.65 -23.72
CA SER A 83 -17.42 -32.49 -23.82
C SER A 83 -18.10 -32.78 -22.48
N ARG A 84 -19.28 -32.22 -22.28
CA ARG A 84 -20.05 -32.37 -21.03
C ARG A 84 -20.46 -33.82 -20.72
N ASP A 85 -20.65 -34.63 -21.74
CA ASP A 85 -21.04 -36.04 -21.59
C ASP A 85 -19.92 -36.89 -20.95
N ASN A 86 -18.66 -36.52 -21.22
CA ASN A 86 -17.47 -37.26 -20.81
C ASN A 86 -16.94 -36.80 -19.44
N VAL A 87 -17.67 -35.94 -18.71
CA VAL A 87 -17.26 -35.46 -17.38
C VAL A 87 -17.19 -36.60 -16.35
N LYS A 88 -17.98 -37.66 -16.54
CA LYS A 88 -18.00 -38.83 -15.64
C LYS A 88 -16.72 -39.67 -15.70
N ASP A 89 -15.94 -39.53 -16.76
CA ASP A 89 -14.74 -40.33 -17.02
C ASP A 89 -13.45 -39.59 -16.59
N ILE A 90 -13.57 -38.41 -15.99
CA ILE A 90 -12.41 -37.67 -15.46
C ILE A 90 -11.84 -38.43 -14.24
N GLY A 91 -10.59 -38.86 -14.33
CA GLY A 91 -9.86 -39.46 -13.21
C GLY A 91 -10.25 -40.91 -12.88
N ARG A 92 -10.96 -41.57 -13.79
CA ARG A 92 -11.20 -43.02 -13.76
C ARG A 92 -10.02 -43.77 -14.38
#